data_AF-A0A177BVI2-F1
#
_entry.id   AF-A0A177BVI2-F1
#
_cell.length_a   1.000
_cell.length_b   1.000
_cell.length_c   1.000
_cell.angle_alpha   90.00
_cell.angle_beta   90.00
_cell.angle_gamma   90.00
#
_symmetry.space_group_name_H-M   'P 1'
#
loop_
_entity.id
_entity.type
_entity.pdbx_description
1 polymer ?
#
loop_
_entity_poly.entity_id
_entity_poly.type
_entity_poly.pdbx_seq_one_letter_code
_entity_poly.pdbx_strand_id
1 'polypeptide(L)'
;SSKPIDAALNPVWHNAGVHLVVKASWDQSIPTTKIQQIRDRMTGQIGYTIHRLSPDSECYVNECDQYETNWQWALREPAYSCLRLFKAKYDLAEVLWCRKCVGSDEWRSLSSRLDHEMAQLRSF
;
A
#
# COMPACT_ATOMS: atom_id res chain seq x y z
N SER A 1 -29.79 7.28 -14.55
CA SER A 1 -29.25 8.23 -13.56
C SER A 1 -28.43 7.42 -12.56
N SER A 2 -27.10 7.44 -12.65
CA SER A 2 -26.24 6.79 -11.65
C SER A 2 -26.07 7.77 -10.48
N LYS A 3 -26.65 7.44 -9.33
CA LYS A 3 -26.32 8.16 -8.10
C LYS A 3 -24.81 8.05 -7.86
N PRO A 4 -24.11 9.14 -7.50
CA PRO A 4 -22.74 9.04 -7.02
C PRO A 4 -22.70 8.07 -5.84
N ILE A 5 -21.80 7.09 -5.88
CA ILE A 5 -21.58 6.19 -4.75
C ILE A 5 -20.71 6.96 -3.76
N ASP A 6 -21.22 7.19 -2.55
CA ASP A 6 -20.45 7.74 -1.44
C ASP A 6 -19.65 6.61 -0.79
N ALA A 7 -18.53 6.24 -1.42
CA ALA A 7 -17.62 5.22 -0.95
C ALA A 7 -16.17 5.64 -1.19
N ALA A 8 -15.28 5.25 -0.27
CA ALA A 8 -13.84 5.40 -0.45
C ALA A 8 -13.22 4.30 -1.34
N LEU A 9 -14.05 3.56 -2.08
CA LEU A 9 -13.58 2.59 -3.07
C LEU A 9 -12.97 3.36 -4.23
N ASN A 10 -11.82 2.89 -4.70
CA ASN A 10 -11.15 3.55 -5.79
C ASN A 10 -11.96 3.38 -7.11
N PRO A 11 -12.27 4.46 -7.86
CA PRO A 11 -13.12 4.39 -9.04
C PRO A 11 -12.65 3.44 -10.16
N VAL A 12 -11.36 3.10 -10.24
CA VAL A 12 -10.86 2.13 -11.24
C VAL A 12 -11.54 0.77 -11.09
N TRP A 13 -11.95 0.39 -9.87
CA TRP A 13 -12.70 -0.84 -9.62
C TRP A 13 -14.02 -0.94 -10.40
N HIS A 14 -14.62 0.18 -10.79
CA HIS A 14 -15.86 0.18 -11.60
C HIS A 14 -15.61 -0.17 -13.07
N ASN A 15 -14.38 0.01 -13.56
CA ASN A 15 -14.01 -0.21 -14.96
C ASN A 15 -13.05 -1.39 -15.14
N ALA A 16 -12.51 -1.95 -14.05
CA ALA A 16 -11.58 -3.07 -14.10
C ALA A 16 -12.28 -4.35 -14.57
N GLY A 17 -11.80 -4.93 -15.67
CA GLY A 17 -12.27 -6.23 -16.17
C GLY A 17 -11.59 -7.44 -15.53
N VAL A 18 -10.41 -7.25 -14.93
CA VAL A 18 -9.58 -8.30 -14.34
C VAL A 18 -8.96 -7.79 -13.04
N HIS A 19 -9.00 -8.62 -12.00
CA HIS A 19 -8.16 -8.47 -10.81
C HIS A 19 -7.00 -9.47 -10.92
N LEU A 20 -5.79 -8.99 -11.17
CA LEU A 20 -4.60 -9.81 -11.37
C LEU A 20 -3.74 -9.84 -10.10
N VAL A 21 -3.49 -11.04 -9.58
CA VAL A 21 -2.60 -11.26 -8.45
C VAL A 21 -1.40 -12.08 -8.89
N VAL A 22 -0.19 -11.58 -8.62
CA VAL A 22 1.05 -12.32 -8.82
C VAL A 22 1.68 -12.57 -7.48
N LYS A 23 1.93 -13.85 -7.16
CA LYS A 23 2.52 -14.26 -5.88
C LYS A 23 3.77 -15.08 -6.10
N ALA A 24 4.76 -14.87 -5.24
CA ALA A 24 5.86 -15.80 -5.02
C ALA A 24 5.60 -16.54 -3.69
N SER A 25 6.00 -17.80 -3.62
CA SER A 25 5.88 -18.62 -2.42
C SER A 25 7.20 -19.33 -2.15
N TRP A 26 7.47 -19.61 -0.89
CA TRP A 26 8.66 -20.33 -0.42
C TRP A 26 8.30 -21.13 0.83
N ASP A 27 9.11 -22.15 1.13
CA ASP A 27 9.01 -22.90 2.38
C ASP A 27 9.93 -22.32 3.48
N GLN A 28 9.83 -22.85 4.69
CA GLN A 28 10.59 -22.37 5.85
C GLN A 28 12.10 -22.70 5.78
N SER A 29 12.54 -23.54 4.85
CA SER A 29 13.96 -23.90 4.69
C SER A 29 14.76 -22.89 3.89
N ILE A 30 14.09 -21.96 3.18
CA ILE A 30 14.75 -20.96 2.35
C ILE A 30 15.48 -19.90 3.20
N PRO A 31 16.76 -19.59 2.90
CA PRO A 31 17.50 -18.54 3.60
C PRO A 31 16.86 -17.16 3.46
N THR A 32 16.92 -16.33 4.50
CA THR A 32 16.39 -14.95 4.49
C THR A 32 16.93 -14.11 3.34
N THR A 33 18.20 -14.30 2.96
CA THR A 33 18.81 -13.61 1.80
C THR A 33 18.11 -13.93 0.49
N LYS A 34 17.62 -15.17 0.32
CA LYS A 34 16.83 -15.58 -0.84
C LYS A 34 15.41 -15.01 -0.79
N ILE A 35 14.79 -14.97 0.39
CA ILE A 35 13.48 -14.31 0.57
C ILE A 35 13.59 -12.83 0.19
N GLN A 36 14.67 -12.16 0.58
CA GLN A 36 14.91 -10.77 0.22
C GLN A 36 15.10 -10.59 -1.29
N GLN A 37 15.88 -11.46 -1.96
CA GLN A 37 16.01 -11.45 -3.42
C GLN A 37 14.67 -11.66 -4.13
N ILE A 38 13.81 -12.54 -3.61
CA ILE A 38 12.46 -12.76 -4.15
C ILE A 38 11.62 -11.49 -4.00
N ARG A 39 11.62 -10.86 -2.81
CA ARG A 39 10.94 -9.59 -2.56
C ARG A 39 11.42 -8.49 -3.50
N ASP A 40 12.73 -8.27 -3.60
CA ASP A 40 13.30 -7.20 -4.42
C ASP A 40 12.94 -7.40 -5.90
N ARG A 41 12.89 -8.66 -6.37
CA ARG A 41 12.42 -9.00 -7.72
C ARG A 41 10.92 -8.75 -7.88
N MET A 42 10.11 -9.12 -6.90
CA MET A 42 8.65 -8.88 -6.91
C MET A 42 8.35 -7.38 -7.03
N THR A 43 8.99 -6.55 -6.21
CA THR A 43 8.79 -5.10 -6.23
C THR A 43 9.41 -4.45 -7.46
N GLY A 44 10.72 -4.61 -7.65
CA GLY A 44 11.51 -3.82 -8.61
C GLY A 44 11.39 -4.27 -10.06
N GLN A 45 10.94 -5.50 -10.32
CA GLN A 45 10.82 -6.02 -11.69
C GLN A 45 9.37 -6.36 -12.03
N ILE A 46 8.74 -7.23 -11.23
CA ILE A 46 7.39 -7.73 -11.54
C ILE A 46 6.35 -6.61 -11.34
N GLY A 47 6.34 -5.95 -10.17
CA GLY A 47 5.47 -4.84 -9.87
C GLY A 47 5.63 -3.71 -10.89
N TYR A 48 6.89 -3.33 -11.18
CA TYR A 48 7.18 -2.36 -12.24
C TYR A 48 6.61 -2.76 -13.62
N THR A 49 6.71 -4.03 -13.98
CA THR A 49 6.17 -4.53 -15.26
C THR A 49 4.64 -4.47 -15.29
N ILE A 50 3.97 -4.79 -14.17
CA ILE A 50 2.51 -4.71 -14.05
C ILE A 50 2.04 -3.26 -14.17
N HIS A 51 2.69 -2.32 -13.48
CA HIS A 51 2.40 -0.88 -13.61
C HIS A 51 2.56 -0.39 -15.05
N ARG A 52 3.55 -0.87 -15.78
CA ARG A 52 3.73 -0.52 -17.19
C ARG A 52 2.67 -1.12 -18.11
N LEU A 53 2.15 -2.30 -17.77
CA LEU A 53 1.12 -2.98 -18.55
C LEU A 53 -0.21 -2.23 -18.44
N SER A 54 -0.51 -1.66 -17.26
CA SER A 54 -1.73 -0.90 -17.04
C SER A 54 -1.46 0.29 -16.11
N PRO A 55 -0.96 1.41 -16.65
CA PRO A 55 -0.56 2.59 -15.86
C PRO A 55 -1.71 3.26 -15.12
N ASP A 56 -2.94 3.12 -15.64
CA ASP A 56 -4.16 3.66 -15.06
C ASP A 56 -4.85 2.67 -14.11
N SER A 57 -4.21 1.52 -13.83
CA SER A 57 -4.69 0.53 -12.87
C SER A 57 -4.07 0.69 -11.51
N GLU A 58 -4.67 0.00 -10.56
CA GLU A 58 -4.43 0.19 -9.15
C GLU A 58 -4.16 -1.14 -8.45
N CYS A 59 -3.85 -1.04 -7.17
CA CYS A 59 -3.62 -2.19 -6.32
C CYS A 59 -4.78 -2.39 -5.34
N TYR A 60 -5.15 -3.64 -5.13
CA TYR A 60 -6.04 -4.00 -4.04
C TYR A 60 -5.29 -3.96 -2.71
N VAL A 61 -5.73 -3.09 -1.79
CA VAL A 61 -5.02 -2.83 -0.53
C VAL A 61 -4.69 -4.07 0.31
N ASN A 62 -5.53 -5.10 0.26
CA ASN A 62 -5.32 -6.32 1.05
C ASN A 62 -4.31 -7.29 0.41
N GLU A 63 -3.95 -7.11 -0.86
CA GLU A 63 -3.06 -8.01 -1.64
C GLU A 63 -1.92 -7.25 -2.33
N CYS A 64 -1.73 -5.97 -1.99
CA CYS A 64 -0.72 -5.11 -2.57
C CYS A 64 0.68 -5.39 -1.99
N ASP A 65 1.71 -5.12 -2.79
CA ASP A 65 3.08 -5.11 -2.31
C ASP A 65 3.27 -4.02 -1.23
N GLN A 66 3.73 -4.45 -0.06
CA GLN A 66 4.06 -3.54 1.05
C GLN A 66 5.14 -2.49 0.68
N TYR A 67 5.94 -2.74 -0.36
CA TYR A 67 6.97 -1.83 -0.89
C TYR A 67 6.50 -0.97 -2.07
N GLU A 68 5.20 -0.98 -2.40
CA GLU A 68 4.63 -0.13 -3.45
C GLU A 68 5.03 1.34 -3.25
N THR A 69 5.72 1.90 -4.24
CA THR A 69 6.29 3.25 -4.15
C THR A 69 5.21 4.33 -4.24
N ASN A 70 4.20 4.14 -5.11
CA ASN A 70 3.13 5.10 -5.34
C ASN A 70 1.83 4.70 -4.62
N TRP A 71 1.96 4.10 -3.43
CA TRP A 71 0.87 3.46 -2.72
C TRP A 71 -0.35 4.35 -2.42
N GLN A 72 -0.18 5.65 -2.19
CA GLN A 72 -1.31 6.55 -1.94
C GLN A 72 -2.23 6.58 -3.15
N TRP A 73 -1.62 6.78 -4.32
CA TRP A 73 -2.30 6.71 -5.60
C TRP A 73 -2.84 5.31 -5.88
N ALA A 74 -1.99 4.30 -5.82
CA ALA A 74 -2.34 2.94 -6.18
C ALA A 74 -3.43 2.32 -5.29
N LEU A 75 -3.65 2.82 -4.07
CA LEU A 75 -4.58 2.21 -3.11
C LEU A 75 -5.79 3.06 -2.79
N ARG A 76 -5.70 4.40 -2.87
CA ARG A 76 -6.66 5.30 -2.20
C ARG A 76 -7.03 6.55 -2.97
N GLU A 77 -6.32 6.96 -4.02
CA GLU A 77 -6.76 8.12 -4.80
C GLU A 77 -8.10 7.83 -5.50
N PRO A 78 -8.93 8.83 -5.85
CA PRO A 78 -8.85 10.23 -5.44
C PRO A 78 -9.23 10.47 -3.95
N ALA A 79 -9.61 9.43 -3.21
CA ALA A 79 -10.19 9.55 -1.87
C ALA A 79 -9.17 9.78 -0.74
N TYR A 80 -7.86 9.76 -1.01
CA TYR A 80 -6.82 9.81 0.02
C TYR A 80 -6.92 11.06 0.90
N SER A 81 -7.11 12.23 0.29
CA SER A 81 -7.25 13.50 1.01
C SER A 81 -8.46 13.51 1.96
N CYS A 82 -9.62 13.06 1.51
CA CYS A 82 -10.83 12.92 2.34
C CYS A 82 -10.61 11.93 3.48
N LEU A 83 -9.99 10.78 3.20
CA LEU A 83 -9.67 9.78 4.21
C LEU A 83 -8.67 10.33 5.25
N ARG A 84 -7.72 11.17 4.85
CA ARG A 84 -6.77 11.80 5.76
C ARG A 84 -7.46 12.77 6.72
N LEU A 85 -8.42 13.55 6.22
CA LEU A 85 -9.26 14.43 7.06
C LEU A 85 -10.10 13.60 8.04
N PHE A 86 -10.63 12.46 7.60
CA PHE A 86 -11.37 11.55 8.46
C PHE A 86 -10.47 10.94 9.56
N LYS A 87 -9.28 10.45 9.19
CA LYS A 87 -8.25 9.97 10.13
C LYS A 87 -7.92 11.04 11.17
N ALA A 88 -7.67 12.28 10.74
CA ALA A 88 -7.37 13.40 11.63
C ALA A 88 -8.51 13.70 12.62
N LYS A 89 -9.76 13.54 12.19
CA LYS A 89 -10.94 13.77 13.05
C LYS A 89 -11.10 12.71 14.13
N TYR A 90 -10.83 11.45 13.81
CA TYR A 90 -11.16 10.30 14.68
C TYR A 90 -9.97 9.67 15.38
N ASP A 91 -8.75 9.87 14.88
CA ASP A 91 -7.50 9.36 15.44
C ASP A 91 -6.49 10.50 15.61
N LEU A 92 -6.86 11.48 16.44
CA LEU A 92 -6.09 12.71 16.71
C LEU A 92 -4.68 12.43 17.24
N ALA A 93 -4.53 11.35 18.02
CA ALA A 93 -3.25 10.93 18.58
C ALA A 93 -2.47 9.98 17.64
N GLU A 94 -3.02 9.69 16.45
CA GLU A 94 -2.43 8.82 15.43
C GLU A 94 -2.03 7.43 15.99
N VAL A 95 -2.85 6.88 16.90
CA VAL A 95 -2.61 5.61 17.58
C VAL A 95 -2.76 4.43 16.61
N LEU A 96 -3.67 4.56 15.63
CA LEU A 96 -3.94 3.54 14.63
C LEU A 96 -2.99 3.71 13.44
N TRP A 97 -1.73 3.40 13.67
CA TRP A 97 -0.71 3.38 12.62
C TRP A 97 -0.54 1.98 12.03
N CYS A 98 -0.38 1.93 10.70
CA CYS A 98 0.05 0.75 9.98
C CYS A 98 0.79 1.16 8.71
N ARG A 99 1.66 0.29 8.22
CA ARG A 99 2.43 0.54 7.00
C ARG A 99 1.49 0.71 5.80
N LYS A 100 1.68 1.80 5.04
CA LYS A 100 0.83 2.20 3.89
C LYS A 100 -0.65 2.44 4.23
N CYS A 101 -0.95 2.70 5.50
CA CYS A 101 -2.25 3.22 5.91
C CYS A 101 -2.30 4.74 5.73
N VAL A 102 -3.52 5.29 5.70
CA VAL A 102 -3.74 6.74 5.55
C VAL A 102 -3.00 7.50 6.65
N GLY A 103 -2.13 8.44 6.25
CA GLY A 103 -1.28 9.25 7.13
C GLY A 103 0.00 8.56 7.61
N SER A 104 0.28 7.31 7.18
CA SER A 104 1.47 6.58 7.63
C SER A 104 2.80 7.14 7.11
N ASP A 105 2.78 7.85 5.98
CA ASP A 105 3.92 8.55 5.38
C ASP A 105 4.41 9.76 6.19
N GLU A 106 3.57 10.27 7.09
CA GLU A 106 3.96 11.33 8.02
C GLU A 106 4.89 10.82 9.12
N TRP A 107 5.15 9.51 9.20
CA TRP A 107 5.96 8.87 10.24
C TRP A 107 7.20 8.18 9.64
N ARG A 108 8.35 8.29 10.31
CA ARG A 108 9.58 7.58 9.94
C ARG A 108 9.87 6.45 10.92
N SER A 109 10.26 5.30 10.38
CA SER A 109 10.83 4.20 11.17
C SER A 109 12.26 4.57 11.60
N LEU A 110 12.53 4.56 12.90
CA LEU A 110 13.86 4.91 13.43
C LEU A 110 14.88 3.77 13.43
N SER A 111 14.49 2.56 13.06
CA SER A 111 15.38 1.39 13.05
C SER A 111 15.03 0.44 11.92
N SER A 112 16.05 -0.07 11.23
CA SER A 112 15.93 -1.10 10.20
C SER A 112 15.60 -2.50 10.75
N ARG A 113 15.56 -2.67 12.07
CA ARG A 113 15.14 -3.92 12.74
C ARG A 113 13.69 -3.91 13.23
N LEU A 114 12.97 -2.80 13.09
CA LEU A 114 11.72 -2.56 13.81
C LEU A 114 10.55 -2.25 12.89
N ASP A 115 10.18 -3.21 12.03
CA ASP A 115 8.79 -3.30 11.59
C ASP A 115 7.86 -3.80 12.73
N HIS A 116 8.41 -4.08 13.94
CA HIS A 116 7.70 -4.69 15.07
C HIS A 116 7.79 -3.94 16.43
N GLU A 117 8.72 -3.00 16.66
CA GLU A 117 8.72 -2.17 17.89
C GLU A 117 8.59 -0.67 17.54
N MET A 118 7.51 -0.07 18.03
CA MET A 118 7.03 1.25 17.65
C MET A 118 7.89 2.38 18.24
N ALA A 119 9.02 2.68 17.61
CA ALA A 119 9.69 3.98 17.74
C ALA A 119 9.54 4.75 16.42
N GLN A 120 8.51 5.60 16.36
CA GLN A 120 8.17 6.40 15.18
C GLN A 120 8.30 7.88 15.52
N LEU A 121 8.99 8.64 14.67
CA LEU A 121 8.98 10.11 14.74
C LEU A 121 8.21 10.66 13.56
N ARG A 122 7.38 11.67 13.84
CA ARG A 122 6.69 12.43 12.79
C ARG A 122 7.72 13.20 11.97
N SER A 123 7.64 13.10 10.64
CA SER A 123 8.41 13.94 9.72
C SER A 123 7.93 15.38 9.88
N PHE A 124 8.86 16.30 10.15
CA PHE A 124 8.63 17.75 10.12
C PHE A 124 8.56 18.26 8.68
#